data_AF-A0A804KYN7-F1
#
_entry.id   AF-A0A804KYN7-F1
#
_cell.length_a   1.000
_cell.length_b   1.000
_cell.length_c   1.000
_cell.angle_alpha   90.00
_cell.angle_beta   90.00
_cell.angle_gamma   90.00
#
_symmetry.space_group_name_H-M   'P 1'
#
loop_
_entity.id
_entity.type
_entity.pdbx_description
1 polymer ?
#
loop_
_entity_poly.entity_id
_entity_poly.type
_entity_poly.pdbx_seq_one_letter_code
_entity_poly.pdbx_strand_id
1 'polypeptide(L)'
;MLMEGGPATAAIPLRSTATVAPPRYSLPPCRFYGEDVLFCVDVDVESKAEMAKGRAITRLDAIKQAVLLFVHTKLSMNPDHRFAFSILAQSVSWLRKEFSSEVDSALSAVRAITAADSSYGLADITQLFRIAAHEAKKSRAQGRLFRVVNLIF
;
A
#
# COMPACT_ATOMS: atom_id res chain seq x y z
N MET A 1 -4.82 -8.48 -87.13
CA MET A 1 -5.56 -9.74 -86.87
C MET A 1 -4.58 -10.68 -86.20
N LEU A 2 -4.32 -10.63 -84.88
CA LEU A 2 -5.20 -10.81 -83.72
C LEU A 2 -6.07 -12.07 -83.82
N MET A 3 -5.73 -13.07 -82.99
CA MET A 3 -6.53 -14.14 -82.36
C MET A 3 -5.57 -14.83 -81.36
N GLU A 4 -5.22 -14.17 -80.24
CA GLU A 4 -5.77 -14.34 -78.88
C GLU A 4 -5.60 -15.76 -78.31
N GLY A 5 -4.51 -15.95 -77.55
CA GLY A 5 -4.32 -17.07 -76.62
C GLY A 5 -5.03 -16.78 -75.29
N GLY A 6 -5.71 -17.78 -74.75
CA GLY A 6 -6.57 -17.64 -73.57
C GLY A 6 -5.83 -17.19 -72.29
N PRO A 7 -6.50 -16.49 -71.37
CA PRO A 7 -5.86 -15.97 -70.17
C PRO A 7 -5.64 -17.08 -69.13
N ALA A 8 -4.38 -17.26 -68.74
CA ALA A 8 -3.97 -18.01 -67.57
C ALA A 8 -4.57 -17.39 -66.30
N THR A 9 -5.20 -18.22 -65.47
CA THR A 9 -5.79 -17.82 -64.20
C THR A 9 -4.69 -17.42 -63.23
N ALA A 10 -4.51 -16.11 -63.02
CA ALA A 10 -3.55 -15.58 -62.05
C ALA A 10 -4.06 -15.87 -60.64
N ALA A 11 -3.39 -16.77 -59.93
CA ALA A 11 -3.63 -17.02 -58.51
C ALA A 11 -3.27 -15.77 -57.69
N ILE A 12 -4.26 -15.20 -57.02
CA ILE A 12 -4.11 -14.07 -56.10
C ILE A 12 -3.30 -14.57 -54.88
N PRO A 13 -2.15 -13.95 -54.52
CA PRO A 13 -1.41 -14.36 -53.33
C PRO A 13 -2.22 -13.98 -52.08
N LEU A 14 -2.52 -14.98 -51.24
CA LEU A 14 -3.19 -14.80 -49.97
C LEU A 14 -2.30 -13.94 -49.05
N ARG A 15 -2.73 -12.70 -48.80
CA ARG A 15 -2.05 -11.77 -47.90
C ARG A 15 -2.12 -12.32 -46.48
N SER A 16 -1.03 -12.93 -46.01
CA SER A 16 -0.90 -13.35 -44.61
C SER A 16 -0.95 -12.11 -43.72
N THR A 17 -2.10 -11.85 -43.11
CA THR A 17 -2.23 -10.84 -42.06
C THR A 17 -1.63 -11.43 -40.80
N ALA A 18 -0.30 -11.30 -40.66
CA ALA A 18 0.37 -11.57 -39.39
C ALA A 18 -0.28 -10.68 -38.32
N THR A 19 -1.04 -11.29 -37.44
CA THR A 19 -1.64 -10.64 -36.29
C THR A 19 -0.50 -10.28 -35.35
N VAL A 20 -0.11 -9.02 -35.33
CA VAL A 20 0.87 -8.50 -34.37
C VAL A 20 0.25 -8.66 -32.98
N ALA A 21 0.81 -9.58 -32.20
CA ALA A 21 0.40 -9.75 -30.80
C ALA A 21 0.52 -8.40 -30.09
N PRO A 22 -0.46 -8.00 -29.26
CA PRO A 22 -0.41 -6.73 -28.56
C PRO A 22 0.87 -6.66 -27.71
N PRO A 23 1.54 -5.50 -27.66
CA PRO A 23 2.74 -5.33 -26.87
C PRO A 23 2.46 -5.74 -25.44
N ARG A 24 3.35 -6.58 -24.87
CA ARG A 24 3.25 -6.98 -23.47
C ARG A 24 3.29 -5.71 -22.63
N TYR A 25 2.33 -5.57 -21.72
CA TYR A 25 2.33 -4.51 -20.74
C TYR A 25 3.64 -4.59 -19.94
N SER A 26 4.45 -3.54 -20.02
CA SER A 26 5.70 -3.40 -19.27
C SER A 26 5.61 -2.14 -18.43
N LEU A 27 5.96 -2.27 -17.16
CA LEU A 27 6.03 -1.13 -16.25
C LEU A 27 7.37 -0.40 -16.48
N PRO A 28 7.41 0.94 -16.39
CA PRO A 28 8.65 1.67 -16.40
C PRO A 28 9.60 1.15 -15.30
N PRO A 29 10.91 1.03 -15.57
CA PRO A 29 11.88 0.71 -14.54
C PRO A 29 11.77 1.71 -13.37
N CYS A 30 11.50 1.20 -12.18
CA CYS A 30 11.36 1.99 -10.96
C CYS A 30 12.51 1.64 -10.02
N ARG A 31 13.09 2.65 -9.35
CA ARG A 31 14.01 2.42 -8.24
C ARG A 31 13.21 2.13 -6.98
N PHE A 32 13.45 0.98 -6.36
CA PHE A 32 12.92 0.67 -5.04
C PHE A 32 13.70 1.45 -3.98
N TYR A 33 13.32 2.70 -3.74
CA TYR A 33 13.88 3.49 -2.64
C TYR A 33 13.49 2.88 -1.29
N GLY A 34 14.37 3.01 -0.31
CA GLY A 34 14.01 2.84 1.09
C GLY A 34 12.87 3.80 1.44
N GLU A 35 11.89 3.29 2.18
CA GLU A 35 10.72 4.06 2.58
C GLU A 35 10.65 4.06 4.10
N ASP A 36 10.30 5.21 4.66
CA ASP A 36 9.93 5.38 6.06
C ASP A 36 8.41 5.55 6.10
N VAL A 37 7.72 4.52 6.59
CA VAL A 37 6.26 4.45 6.61
C VAL A 37 5.76 4.65 8.04
N LEU A 38 5.02 5.74 8.24
CA LEU A 38 4.32 6.01 9.49
C LEU A 38 2.88 5.49 9.39
N PHE A 39 2.54 4.48 10.18
CA PHE A 39 1.16 4.07 10.39
C PHE A 39 0.51 4.92 11.47
N CYS A 40 -0.68 5.44 11.19
CA CYS A 40 -1.56 6.03 12.19
C CYS A 40 -2.88 5.25 12.17
N VAL A 41 -3.20 4.58 13.29
CA VAL A 41 -4.39 3.75 13.41
C VAL A 41 -5.41 4.43 14.30
N ASP A 42 -6.60 4.67 13.78
CA ASP A 42 -7.75 5.10 14.57
C ASP A 42 -8.19 3.99 15.51
N VAL A 43 -8.26 4.32 16.80
CA VAL A 43 -8.60 3.40 17.88
C VAL A 43 -9.96 3.72 18.51
N ASP A 44 -10.79 4.52 17.85
CA ASP A 44 -12.10 4.86 18.40
C ASP A 44 -13.00 3.63 18.60
N VAL A 45 -14.07 3.77 19.40
CA VAL A 45 -14.99 2.67 19.74
C VAL A 45 -15.58 1.98 18.50
N GLU A 46 -15.72 2.69 17.38
CA GLU A 46 -16.19 2.14 16.10
C GLU A 46 -15.30 1.02 15.54
N SER A 47 -14.02 0.99 15.94
CA SER A 47 -13.06 -0.05 15.59
C SER A 47 -13.41 -1.42 16.20
N LYS A 48 -14.27 -1.47 17.24
CA LYS A 48 -14.80 -2.71 17.85
C LYS A 48 -15.91 -3.36 17.03
N ALA A 49 -16.46 -2.68 16.02
CA ALA A 49 -17.54 -3.24 15.23
C ALA A 49 -17.09 -4.52 14.49
N GLU A 50 -17.97 -5.52 14.44
CA GLU A 50 -17.71 -6.78 13.73
C GLU A 50 -17.69 -6.55 12.21
N MET A 51 -16.73 -7.16 11.52
CA MET A 51 -16.61 -7.03 10.07
C MET A 51 -17.57 -7.91 9.26
N ALA A 52 -18.01 -9.01 9.86
CA ALA A 52 -18.96 -9.92 9.23
C ALA A 52 -19.89 -10.49 10.30
N LYS A 53 -21.20 -10.48 10.04
CA LYS A 53 -22.20 -11.05 10.94
C LYS A 53 -21.85 -12.51 11.25
N GLY A 54 -21.64 -12.83 12.52
CA GLY A 54 -21.39 -14.20 12.99
C GLY A 54 -19.91 -14.62 12.99
N ARG A 55 -18.97 -13.74 12.67
CA ARG A 55 -17.54 -13.92 13.01
C ARG A 55 -17.22 -13.00 14.19
N ALA A 56 -16.32 -13.43 15.07
CA ALA A 56 -15.78 -12.62 16.16
C ALA A 56 -14.45 -11.98 15.71
N ILE A 57 -14.52 -11.18 14.65
CA ILE A 57 -13.38 -10.45 14.10
C ILE A 57 -13.79 -8.98 14.02
N THR A 58 -13.26 -8.20 14.94
CA THR A 58 -13.46 -6.75 14.94
C THR A 58 -12.76 -6.11 13.77
N ARG A 59 -13.18 -4.90 13.39
CA ARG A 59 -12.48 -4.09 12.39
C ARG A 59 -11.02 -3.86 12.80
N LEU A 60 -10.75 -3.62 14.08
CA LEU A 60 -9.39 -3.47 14.58
C LEU A 60 -8.56 -4.74 14.38
N ASP A 61 -9.12 -5.93 14.60
CA ASP A 61 -8.41 -7.19 14.39
C ASP A 61 -7.99 -7.37 12.93
N ALA A 62 -8.86 -7.05 11.99
CA ALA A 62 -8.52 -7.12 10.58
C ALA A 62 -7.49 -6.07 10.17
N ILE A 63 -7.55 -4.86 10.73
CA ILE A 63 -6.52 -3.84 10.52
C ILE A 63 -5.16 -4.35 11.02
N LYS A 64 -5.11 -4.94 12.21
CA LYS A 64 -3.87 -5.52 12.76
C LYS A 64 -3.29 -6.56 11.79
N GLN A 65 -4.12 -7.45 11.26
CA GLN A 65 -3.69 -8.44 10.26
C GLN A 65 -3.22 -7.80 8.95
N ALA A 66 -3.96 -6.81 8.44
CA ALA A 66 -3.61 -6.11 7.20
C ALA A 66 -2.29 -5.34 7.32
N VAL A 67 -2.05 -4.67 8.45
CA VAL A 67 -0.81 -3.96 8.73
C VAL A 67 0.37 -4.94 8.80
N LEU A 68 0.23 -6.08 9.47
CA LEU A 68 1.29 -7.09 9.52
C LEU A 68 1.59 -7.68 8.14
N LEU A 69 0.56 -8.01 7.37
CA LEU A 69 0.71 -8.48 5.98
C LEU A 69 1.42 -7.43 5.12
N PHE A 70 1.05 -6.16 5.26
CA PHE A 70 1.68 -5.05 4.55
C PHE A 70 3.17 -4.95 4.88
N VAL A 71 3.52 -4.94 6.18
CA VAL A 71 4.92 -4.86 6.63
C VAL A 71 5.74 -6.02 6.08
N HIS A 72 5.24 -7.25 6.21
CA HIS A 72 5.92 -8.43 5.68
C HIS A 72 6.13 -8.35 4.16
N THR A 73 5.10 -7.95 3.42
CA THR A 73 5.16 -7.85 1.96
C THR A 73 6.13 -6.75 1.52
N LYS A 74 6.14 -5.62 2.21
CA LYS A 74 7.06 -4.53 1.90
C LYS A 74 8.50 -4.93 2.18
N LEU A 75 8.78 -5.55 3.33
CA LEU A 75 10.13 -6.01 3.67
C LEU A 75 10.63 -7.10 2.73
N SER A 76 9.75 -7.99 2.23
CA SER A 76 10.16 -9.00 1.23
C SER A 76 10.50 -8.39 -0.12
N MET A 77 9.90 -7.26 -0.49
CA MET A 77 10.24 -6.50 -1.70
C MET A 77 11.51 -5.67 -1.53
N ASN A 78 11.70 -5.04 -0.37
CA ASN A 78 12.88 -4.28 -0.03
C ASN A 78 13.12 -4.31 1.49
N PRO A 79 14.18 -4.99 1.98
CA PRO A 79 14.46 -5.10 3.42
C PRO A 79 14.86 -3.77 4.05
N ASP A 80 15.19 -2.76 3.25
CA ASP A 80 15.53 -1.42 3.72
C ASP A 80 14.29 -0.58 4.08
N HIS A 81 13.05 -1.05 3.86
CA HIS A 81 11.87 -0.33 4.35
C HIS A 81 11.83 -0.30 5.89
N ARG A 82 11.39 0.82 6.46
CA ARG A 82 11.26 1.00 7.91
C ARG A 82 9.88 1.50 8.28
N PHE A 83 9.41 1.08 9.46
CA PHE A 83 8.05 1.35 9.93
C PHE A 83 8.06 1.99 11.31
N ALA A 84 7.16 2.94 11.51
CA ALA A 84 6.83 3.54 12.80
C ALA A 84 5.31 3.53 12.99
N PHE A 85 4.85 3.60 14.24
CA PHE A 85 3.45 3.39 14.60
C PHE A 85 2.96 4.46 15.56
N SER A 86 1.82 5.05 15.24
CA SER A 86 1.04 5.95 16.08
C SER A 86 -0.42 5.50 16.12
N ILE A 87 -1.13 5.95 17.14
CA ILE A 87 -2.58 5.77 17.25
C ILE A 87 -3.26 7.14 17.21
N LEU A 88 -4.49 7.15 16.70
CA LEU A 88 -5.37 8.30 16.68
C LEU A 88 -6.54 8.00 17.64
N ALA A 89 -6.53 8.68 18.78
CA ALA A 89 -7.69 8.81 19.65
C ALA A 89 -8.28 10.21 19.39
N GLN A 90 -8.55 10.99 20.44
CA GLN A 90 -8.86 12.41 20.27
C GLN A 90 -7.68 13.21 19.66
N SER A 91 -6.45 12.77 19.93
CA SER A 91 -5.22 13.28 19.33
C SER A 91 -4.23 12.15 19.05
N VAL A 92 -3.19 12.46 18.27
CA VAL A 92 -2.16 11.49 17.89
C VAL A 92 -1.21 11.23 19.05
N SER A 93 -0.93 9.95 19.30
CA SER A 93 0.13 9.51 20.21
C SER A 93 1.01 8.43 19.59
N TRP A 94 2.28 8.39 20.00
CA TRP A 94 3.23 7.41 19.51
C TRP A 94 3.04 6.06 20.20
N LEU A 95 3.00 5.01 19.41
CA LEU A 95 3.13 3.63 19.90
C LEU A 95 4.57 3.14 19.78
N ARG A 96 5.22 3.51 18.68
CA ARG A 96 6.65 3.32 18.42
C ARG A 96 7.13 4.40 17.46
N LYS A 97 8.04 5.24 17.93
CA LYS A 97 8.51 6.42 17.19
C LYS A 97 9.69 6.08 16.27
N GLU A 98 10.53 5.14 16.69
CA GLU A 98 11.73 4.76 15.96
C GLU A 98 11.38 3.90 14.74
N PHE A 99 11.78 4.36 13.56
CA PHE A 99 11.65 3.63 12.31
C PHE A 99 12.53 2.37 12.32
N SER A 100 11.92 1.20 12.16
CA SER A 100 12.60 -0.09 12.18
C SER A 100 12.20 -0.98 11.01
N SER A 101 13.14 -1.77 10.49
CA SER A 101 12.93 -2.85 9.50
C SER A 101 12.55 -4.19 10.15
N GLU A 102 12.51 -4.27 11.49
CA GLU A 102 12.31 -5.53 12.19
C GLU A 102 10.82 -5.88 12.29
N VAL A 103 10.48 -7.09 11.83
CA VAL A 103 9.12 -7.64 11.90
C VAL A 103 8.62 -7.71 13.35
N ASP A 104 9.49 -8.13 14.28
CA ASP A 104 9.11 -8.26 15.71
C ASP A 104 8.76 -6.91 16.33
N SER A 105 9.41 -5.84 15.88
CA SER A 105 9.10 -4.47 16.31
C SER A 105 7.70 -4.05 15.84
N ALA A 106 7.34 -4.39 14.61
CA ALA A 106 5.99 -4.16 14.07
C ALA A 106 4.94 -5.03 14.78
N LEU A 107 5.24 -6.32 15.01
CA LEU A 107 4.35 -7.25 15.72
C LEU A 107 4.06 -6.78 17.14
N SER A 108 5.09 -6.35 17.87
CA SER A 108 4.95 -5.78 19.21
C SER A 108 4.08 -4.52 19.20
N ALA A 109 4.31 -3.59 18.27
CA ALA A 109 3.49 -2.39 18.14
C ALA A 109 2.04 -2.73 17.82
N VAL A 110 1.77 -3.54 16.80
CA VAL A 110 0.41 -3.91 16.38
C VAL A 110 -0.37 -4.62 17.50
N ARG A 111 0.30 -5.47 18.29
CA ARG A 111 -0.33 -6.14 19.45
C ARG A 111 -0.74 -5.16 20.54
N ALA A 112 0.02 -4.07 20.73
CA ALA A 112 -0.26 -3.06 21.74
C ALA A 112 -1.42 -2.12 21.37
N ILE A 113 -1.92 -2.15 20.12
CA ILE A 113 -3.08 -1.34 19.72
C ILE A 113 -4.35 -1.93 20.35
N THR A 114 -5.08 -1.11 21.09
CA THR A 114 -6.35 -1.49 21.73
C THR A 114 -7.44 -0.49 21.36
N ALA A 115 -8.64 -0.98 21.05
CA ALA A 115 -9.78 -0.14 20.79
C ALA A 115 -10.28 0.53 22.07
N ALA A 116 -10.77 1.76 21.96
CA ALA A 116 -11.30 2.53 23.06
C ALA A 116 -12.60 1.96 23.62
N ASP A 117 -12.87 2.25 24.89
CA ASP A 117 -14.11 1.85 25.57
C ASP A 117 -15.28 2.80 25.32
N SER A 118 -14.99 4.02 24.86
CA SER A 118 -15.97 5.06 24.55
C SER A 118 -15.53 5.85 23.32
N SER A 119 -16.48 6.52 22.65
CA SER A 119 -16.14 7.35 21.49
C SER A 119 -15.31 8.58 21.89
N TYR A 120 -14.28 8.89 21.11
CA TYR A 120 -13.49 10.11 21.22
C TYR A 120 -14.08 11.31 20.46
N GLY A 121 -15.12 11.08 19.64
CA GLY A 121 -15.75 12.11 18.82
C GLY A 121 -14.84 12.58 17.67
N LEU A 122 -14.62 13.89 17.55
CA LEU A 122 -13.80 14.46 16.49
C LEU A 122 -12.30 14.34 16.81
N ALA A 123 -11.58 13.57 16.00
CA ALA A 123 -10.14 13.42 16.09
C ALA A 123 -9.38 14.58 15.41
N ASP A 124 -8.42 15.19 16.11
CA ASP A 124 -7.55 16.22 15.53
C ASP A 124 -6.30 15.61 14.88
N ILE A 125 -6.29 15.60 13.54
CA ILE A 125 -5.17 15.11 12.73
C ILE A 125 -4.08 16.18 12.48
N THR A 126 -4.25 17.41 12.96
CA THR A 126 -3.26 18.49 12.78
C THR A 126 -1.91 18.09 13.35
N GLN A 127 -1.90 17.44 14.52
CA GLN A 127 -0.69 16.94 15.14
C GLN A 127 -0.02 15.83 14.30
N LEU A 128 -0.80 14.97 13.64
CA LEU A 128 -0.27 13.94 12.72
C LEU A 128 0.57 14.58 11.64
N PHE A 129 0.04 15.61 10.98
CA PHE A 129 0.72 16.24 9.85
C PHE A 129 1.93 17.09 10.27
N ARG A 130 1.90 17.67 11.48
CA ARG A 130 3.10 18.33 12.04
C ARG A 130 4.23 17.33 12.28
N ILE A 131 3.90 16.18 12.87
CA ILE A 131 4.84 15.07 13.05
C ILE A 131 5.36 14.58 11.70
N ALA A 132 4.45 14.32 10.76
CA ALA A 132 4.76 13.83 9.42
C ALA A 132 5.69 14.79 8.68
N ALA A 133 5.45 16.10 8.74
CA ALA A 133 6.31 17.10 8.11
C ALA A 133 7.73 17.11 8.69
N HIS A 134 7.88 16.86 10.00
CA HIS A 134 9.18 16.76 10.65
C HIS A 134 9.94 15.49 10.25
N GLU A 135 9.28 14.34 10.32
CA GLU A 135 9.89 13.05 9.96
C GLU A 135 10.15 12.94 8.44
N ALA A 136 9.34 13.57 7.60
CA ALA A 136 9.59 13.66 6.15
C ALA A 136 10.90 14.40 5.83
N LYS A 137 11.22 15.48 6.55
CA LYS A 137 12.49 16.20 6.37
C LYS A 137 13.69 15.31 6.70
N LYS A 138 13.61 14.55 7.80
CA LYS A 138 14.68 13.61 8.20
C LYS A 138 14.85 12.47 7.20
N SER A 139 13.75 11.87 6.77
CA SER A 139 13.75 10.78 5.79
C SER A 139 14.37 11.23 4.46
N ARG A 140 13.98 12.43 3.99
CA ARG A 140 14.54 13.03 2.77
C ARG A 140 16.03 13.33 2.90
N ALA A 141 16.50 13.80 4.05
CA ALA A 141 17.92 14.01 4.30
C ALA A 141 18.74 12.70 4.23
N GLN A 142 18.09 11.56 4.46
CA GLN A 142 18.68 10.21 4.31
C GLN A 142 18.48 9.62 2.90
N GLY A 143 17.91 10.36 1.96
CA GLY A 143 17.64 9.88 0.59
C GLY A 143 16.47 8.91 0.48
N ARG A 144 15.56 8.92 1.46
CA ARG A 144 14.44 7.99 1.59
C ARG A 144 13.10 8.67 1.31
N LEU A 145 12.11 7.90 0.85
CA LEU A 145 10.74 8.40 0.74
C LEU A 145 10.05 8.30 2.10
N PHE A 146 9.24 9.29 2.43
CA PHE A 146 8.40 9.26 3.63
C PHE A 146 6.93 9.11 3.23
N ARG A 147 6.21 8.19 3.87
CA ARG A 147 4.78 7.96 3.64
C ARG A 147 4.03 7.90 4.96
N VAL A 148 2.81 8.44 4.95
CA VAL A 148 1.84 8.27 6.04
C VAL A 148 0.74 7.34 5.53
N VAL A 149 0.43 6.31 6.29
CA VAL A 149 -0.74 5.46 6.09
C VAL A 149 -1.67 5.72 7.26
N ASN A 150 -2.77 6.44 6.99
CA ASN A 150 -3.77 6.77 7.98
C ASN A 150 -4.98 5.84 7.81
N LEU A 151 -5.33 5.10 8.87
CA LEU A 151 -6.43 4.16 8.89
C LEU A 151 -7.52 4.72 9.82
N ILE A 152 -8.56 5.31 9.24
CA ILE A 152 -9.68 5.99 9.93
C ILE A 152 -10.95 5.14 9.77
N PHE A 153 -11.83 5.14 10.77
CA PHE A 153 -13.13 4.47 10.74
C PHE A 153 -14.30 5.36 10.32
#